data_AF-A0A0C9X335-F1
#
_entry.id   AF-A0A0C9X335-F1
#
_cell.length_a   1.000
_cell.length_b   1.000
_cell.length_c   1.000
_cell.angle_alpha   90.00
_cell.angle_beta   90.00
_cell.angle_gamma   90.00
#
_symmetry.space_group_name_H-M   'P 1'
#
loop_
_entity.id
_entity.type
_entity.pdbx_description
1 polymer ?
#
loop_
_entity_poly.entity_id
_entity_poly.type
_entity_poly.pdbx_seq_one_letter_code
_entity_poly.pdbx_strand_id
1 'polypeptide(L)'
;SKAPKESDILPGNVTVNNNIKKLWAWWECNITNCPSEHCFIPSDGPHFMLGHEHFEKWAAALLKGKVYATLEMPANIALFDTVNAENLAKKSLLLQAHINTKARENGPAALIVNVVLPNDIFGMYCAAAPISMPTAGPAIAPTHPHPPTTSNLISSYLHPGPHIQINKFCKLYHLRENIV
;
A
#
# COMPACT_ATOMS: atom_id res chain seq x y z
N SER A 1 -31.40 17.68 -26.05
CA SER A 1 -30.81 16.35 -25.84
C SER A 1 -31.88 15.35 -25.48
N LYS A 2 -31.97 14.24 -26.23
CA LYS A 2 -32.90 13.14 -25.94
C LYS A 2 -32.20 12.21 -24.94
N ALA A 3 -32.85 11.90 -23.82
CA ALA A 3 -32.29 10.96 -22.86
C ALA A 3 -32.12 9.58 -23.54
N PRO A 4 -30.99 8.87 -23.34
CA PRO A 4 -30.79 7.53 -23.85
C PRO A 4 -31.90 6.59 -23.37
N LYS A 5 -32.36 5.68 -24.24
CA LYS A 5 -33.37 4.70 -23.86
C LYS A 5 -32.72 3.63 -22.99
N GLU A 6 -33.50 3.07 -22.06
CA GLU A 6 -33.04 2.05 -21.11
C GLU A 6 -32.52 0.77 -21.82
N SER A 7 -32.98 0.50 -23.04
CA SER A 7 -32.50 -0.57 -23.92
C SER A 7 -31.07 -0.37 -24.43
N ASP A 8 -30.56 0.86 -24.42
CA ASP A 8 -29.22 1.21 -24.94
C ASP A 8 -28.17 1.16 -23.82
N ILE A 9 -28.59 0.90 -22.58
CA ILE A 9 -27.74 0.84 -21.40
C ILE A 9 -27.18 -0.59 -21.27
N LEU A 10 -25.86 -0.71 -21.25
CA LEU A 10 -25.20 -1.99 -21.02
C LEU A 10 -25.73 -2.65 -19.72
N PRO A 11 -25.97 -3.97 -19.70
CA PRO A 11 -26.57 -4.65 -18.54
C PRO A 11 -25.76 -4.47 -17.24
N GLY A 12 -24.44 -4.27 -17.36
CA GLY A 12 -23.59 -3.90 -16.23
C GLY A 12 -23.99 -2.56 -15.61
N ASN A 13 -24.26 -1.53 -16.43
CA ASN A 13 -24.62 -0.20 -15.95
C ASN A 13 -26.01 -0.18 -15.28
N VAL A 14 -26.97 -0.97 -15.78
CA VAL A 14 -28.27 -1.15 -15.10
C VAL A 14 -28.07 -1.72 -13.70
N THR A 15 -27.18 -2.71 -13.57
CA THR A 15 -26.89 -3.33 -12.27
C THR A 15 -26.18 -2.37 -11.32
N VAL A 16 -25.22 -1.57 -11.80
CA VAL A 16 -24.60 -0.49 -11.01
C VAL A 16 -25.66 0.49 -10.53
N ASN A 17 -26.52 0.99 -11.41
CA ASN A 17 -27.56 1.95 -11.06
C ASN A 17 -28.54 1.39 -10.00
N ASN A 18 -28.90 0.10 -10.11
CA ASN A 18 -29.72 -0.56 -9.10
C ASN A 18 -29.00 -0.68 -7.76
N ASN A 19 -27.70 -0.96 -7.75
CA ASN A 19 -26.89 -0.99 -6.52
C ASN A 19 -26.77 0.41 -5.90
N ILE A 20 -26.58 1.46 -6.70
CA ILE A 20 -26.57 2.86 -6.23
C ILE A 20 -27.88 3.18 -5.52
N LYS A 21 -29.04 2.87 -6.14
CA LYS A 21 -30.36 3.10 -5.53
C LYS A 21 -30.51 2.38 -4.18
N LYS A 22 -30.05 1.13 -4.10
CA LYS A 22 -30.07 0.36 -2.84
C LYS A 22 -29.19 1.00 -1.77
N LEU A 23 -28.00 1.47 -2.14
CA LEU A 23 -27.10 2.14 -1.21
C LEU A 23 -27.65 3.47 -0.72
N TRP A 24 -28.30 4.26 -1.59
CA TRP A 24 -28.97 5.51 -1.20
C TRP A 24 -30.04 5.26 -0.16
N ALA A 25 -30.95 4.30 -0.42
CA ALA A 25 -32.02 3.96 0.53
C ALA A 25 -31.49 3.39 1.86
N TRP A 26 -30.32 2.76 1.86
CA TRP A 26 -29.73 2.17 3.07
C TRP A 26 -29.00 3.21 3.94
N TRP A 27 -28.34 4.18 3.32
CA TRP A 27 -27.46 5.14 3.98
C TRP A 27 -28.07 6.55 4.09
N GLU A 28 -29.40 6.64 4.11
CA GLU A 28 -30.11 7.87 4.40
C GLU A 28 -29.77 8.36 5.82
N CYS A 29 -29.36 9.62 5.92
CA CYS A 29 -28.90 10.20 7.17
C CYS A 29 -30.10 10.72 7.99
N ASN A 30 -30.32 10.12 9.16
CA ASN A 30 -31.38 10.54 10.08
C ASN A 30 -30.90 11.48 11.21
N ILE A 31 -29.67 12.02 11.10
CA ILE A 31 -29.10 12.89 12.13
C ILE A 31 -29.61 14.32 11.96
N THR A 32 -30.26 14.85 12.99
CA THR A 32 -30.68 16.25 13.04
C THR A 32 -29.42 17.13 13.02
N ASN A 33 -29.33 18.06 12.07
CA ASN A 33 -28.17 18.93 11.80
C ASN A 33 -27.00 18.30 11.00
N CYS A 34 -27.23 17.22 10.24
CA CYS A 34 -26.27 16.81 9.22
C CYS A 34 -26.44 17.64 7.93
N PRO A 35 -25.36 18.17 7.33
CA PRO A 35 -25.44 18.86 6.05
C PRO A 35 -25.59 17.93 4.82
N SER A 36 -25.46 16.61 5.00
CA SER A 36 -25.64 15.62 3.93
C SER A 36 -26.91 14.81 4.15
N GLU A 37 -27.60 14.51 3.06
CA GLU A 37 -28.76 13.60 3.06
C GLU A 37 -28.33 12.14 3.24
N HIS A 38 -27.09 11.80 2.87
CA HIS A 38 -26.60 10.43 2.90
C HIS A 38 -25.25 10.34 3.60
N CYS A 39 -25.14 9.42 4.54
CA CYS A 39 -23.93 9.28 5.34
C CYS A 39 -23.67 7.85 5.77
N PHE A 40 -22.39 7.53 5.92
CA PHE A 40 -21.92 6.32 6.57
C PHE A 40 -21.65 6.61 8.04
N ILE A 41 -22.30 5.85 8.92
CA ILE A 41 -22.16 5.96 10.37
C ILE A 41 -21.53 4.66 10.88
N PRO A 42 -20.21 4.61 11.11
CA PRO A 42 -19.59 3.47 11.78
C PRO A 42 -20.08 3.42 13.24
N SER A 43 -20.16 2.22 13.81
CA SER A 43 -20.62 2.03 15.19
C SER A 43 -19.75 2.74 16.24
N ASP A 44 -18.48 3.00 15.92
CA ASP A 44 -17.48 3.49 16.87
C ASP A 44 -16.61 4.63 16.30
N GLY A 45 -17.10 5.32 15.26
CA GLY A 45 -16.27 6.28 14.51
C GLY A 45 -17.00 7.54 14.06
N PRO A 46 -16.28 8.45 13.40
CA PRO A 46 -16.84 9.71 12.94
C PRO A 46 -17.86 9.49 11.83
N HIS A 47 -18.87 10.35 11.85
CA HIS A 47 -19.86 10.46 10.79
C HIS A 47 -19.21 10.87 9.47
N PHE A 48 -19.43 10.11 8.40
CA PHE A 48 -18.83 10.37 7.09
C PHE A 48 -19.88 10.63 6.02
N MET A 49 -19.81 11.80 5.37
CA MET A 49 -20.76 12.21 4.34
C MET A 49 -20.50 11.44 3.02
N LEU A 50 -21.53 10.80 2.49
CA LEU A 50 -21.45 10.04 1.24
C LEU A 50 -21.91 10.91 0.06
N GLY A 51 -20.95 11.34 -0.76
CA GLY A 51 -21.23 11.96 -2.06
C GLY A 51 -21.50 10.94 -3.17
N HIS A 52 -21.88 11.43 -4.35
CA HIS A 52 -22.18 10.61 -5.53
C HIS A 52 -21.02 9.67 -5.92
N GLU A 53 -19.78 10.16 -5.92
CA GLU A 53 -18.59 9.37 -6.25
C GLU A 53 -18.43 8.15 -5.32
N HIS A 54 -18.76 8.28 -4.03
CA HIS A 54 -18.70 7.18 -3.08
C HIS A 54 -19.65 6.06 -3.49
N PHE A 55 -20.89 6.41 -3.84
CA PHE A 55 -21.88 5.44 -4.26
C PHE A 55 -21.53 4.76 -5.58
N GLU A 56 -20.97 5.49 -6.55
CA GLU A 56 -20.52 4.89 -7.82
C GLU A 56 -19.41 3.85 -7.59
N LYS A 57 -18.37 4.22 -6.84
CA LYS A 57 -17.25 3.31 -6.55
C LYS A 57 -17.71 2.11 -5.70
N TRP A 58 -18.59 2.33 -4.74
CA TRP A 58 -19.15 1.27 -3.90
C TRP A 58 -20.03 0.32 -4.72
N ALA A 59 -20.92 0.84 -5.56
CA ALA A 59 -21.76 0.04 -6.45
C ALA A 59 -20.94 -0.77 -7.46
N ALA A 60 -19.85 -0.20 -7.99
CA ALA A 60 -18.91 -0.93 -8.83
C ALA A 60 -18.16 -2.03 -8.07
N ALA A 61 -17.81 -1.81 -6.80
CA ALA A 61 -17.21 -2.84 -5.96
C ALA A 61 -18.18 -3.98 -5.61
N LEU A 62 -19.48 -3.66 -5.40
CA LEU A 62 -20.52 -4.66 -5.20
C LEU A 62 -20.63 -5.64 -6.38
N LEU A 63 -20.42 -5.15 -7.62
CA LEU A 63 -20.40 -6.01 -8.81
C LEU A 63 -19.24 -7.01 -8.81
N LYS A 64 -18.10 -6.65 -8.22
CA LYS A 64 -16.94 -7.55 -8.12
C LYS A 64 -17.15 -8.68 -7.11
N GLY A 65 -18.14 -8.52 -6.22
CA GLY A 65 -18.57 -9.54 -5.27
C GLY A 65 -18.38 -9.16 -3.81
N LYS A 66 -18.93 -9.99 -2.93
CA LYS A 66 -19.09 -9.74 -1.49
C LYS A 66 -17.76 -9.53 -0.73
N VAL A 67 -16.65 -10.07 -1.27
CA VAL A 67 -15.31 -9.92 -0.68
C VAL A 67 -14.81 -8.47 -0.79
N TYR A 68 -15.27 -7.74 -1.81
CA TYR A 68 -14.82 -6.36 -2.07
C TYR A 68 -15.69 -5.31 -1.40
N ALA A 69 -17.01 -5.52 -1.40
CA ALA A 69 -17.97 -4.64 -0.74
C ALA A 69 -19.29 -5.37 -0.46
N THR A 70 -20.02 -4.90 0.54
CA THR A 70 -21.42 -5.28 0.82
C THR A 70 -22.26 -4.01 0.99
N LEU A 71 -23.59 -4.12 1.17
CA LEU A 71 -24.41 -2.92 1.44
C LEU A 71 -23.98 -2.20 2.72
N GLU A 72 -23.49 -2.96 3.70
CA GLU A 72 -23.06 -2.47 5.01
C GLU A 72 -21.57 -2.12 5.06
N MET A 73 -20.76 -2.77 4.22
CA MET A 73 -19.30 -2.63 4.22
C MET A 73 -18.82 -1.93 2.95
N PRO A 74 -18.26 -0.71 3.06
CA PRO A 74 -17.73 0.02 1.92
C PRO A 74 -16.50 -0.67 1.33
N ALA A 75 -16.20 -0.33 0.08
CA ALA A 75 -15.03 -0.84 -0.61
C ALA A 75 -13.74 -0.36 0.08
N ASN A 76 -12.74 -1.24 0.18
CA ASN A 76 -11.40 -0.89 0.67
C ASN A 76 -10.62 -0.10 -0.40
N ILE A 77 -10.99 1.17 -0.59
CA ILE A 77 -10.33 2.11 -1.49
C ILE A 77 -10.04 3.41 -0.75
N ALA A 78 -9.10 4.20 -1.26
CA ALA A 78 -8.65 5.43 -0.62
C ALA A 78 -9.77 6.43 -0.28
N LEU A 79 -10.85 6.41 -1.07
CA LEU A 79 -12.04 7.23 -0.87
C LEU A 79 -12.74 6.96 0.48
N PHE A 80 -12.58 5.76 1.05
CA PHE A 80 -13.14 5.36 2.35
C PHE A 80 -12.07 5.20 3.44
N ASP A 81 -10.83 5.65 3.21
CA ASP A 81 -9.74 5.50 4.21
C ASP A 81 -10.05 6.24 5.53
N THR A 82 -10.75 7.37 5.46
CA THR A 82 -11.19 8.15 6.64
C THR A 82 -12.18 7.39 7.52
N VAL A 83 -12.98 6.53 6.90
CA VAL A 83 -14.00 5.71 7.54
C VAL A 83 -13.40 4.44 8.13
N ASN A 84 -12.35 3.94 7.49
CA ASN A 84 -11.73 2.66 7.81
C ASN A 84 -10.44 2.87 8.60
N ALA A 85 -10.51 3.65 9.69
CA ALA A 85 -9.36 3.98 10.54
C ALA A 85 -8.63 2.74 11.05
N GLU A 86 -9.36 1.65 11.33
CA GLU A 86 -8.76 0.35 11.66
C GLU A 86 -7.95 -0.27 10.51
N ASN A 87 -8.41 -0.10 9.26
CA ASN A 87 -7.65 -0.55 8.09
C ASN A 87 -6.42 0.31 7.86
N LEU A 88 -6.49 1.62 8.16
CA LEU A 88 -5.33 2.50 8.10
C LEU A 88 -4.26 2.07 9.11
N ALA A 89 -4.65 1.72 10.33
CA ALA A 89 -3.74 1.15 11.34
C ALA A 89 -3.19 -0.22 10.92
N LYS A 90 -3.97 -1.00 10.14
CA LYS A 90 -3.56 -2.28 9.54
C LYS A 90 -2.79 -2.12 8.22
N LYS A 91 -2.68 -0.92 7.64
CA LYS A 91 -1.77 -0.66 6.52
C LYS A 91 -0.37 -0.82 7.08
N SER A 92 0.18 -2.02 6.85
CA SER A 92 1.52 -2.43 7.23
C SER A 92 2.50 -1.26 7.14
N LEU A 93 3.30 -1.06 8.20
CA LEU A 93 4.38 -0.07 8.21
C LEU A 93 5.23 -0.11 6.94
N LEU A 94 5.42 -1.32 6.37
CA LEU A 94 6.11 -1.51 5.09
C LEU A 94 5.34 -0.92 3.89
N LEU A 95 4.03 -1.10 3.83
CA LEU A 95 3.20 -0.52 2.78
C LEU A 95 3.22 1.01 2.87
N GLN A 96 3.13 1.56 4.08
CA GLN A 96 3.22 3.01 4.29
C GLN A 96 4.61 3.56 3.90
N ALA A 97 5.69 2.87 4.28
CA ALA A 97 7.05 3.24 3.90
C ALA A 97 7.24 3.22 2.38
N HIS A 98 6.67 2.24 1.69
CA HIS A 98 6.73 2.14 0.25
C HIS A 98 5.92 3.26 -0.45
N ILE A 99 4.72 3.58 0.03
CA ILE A 99 3.92 4.71 -0.47
C ILE A 99 4.68 6.03 -0.29
N ASN A 100 5.26 6.24 0.89
CA ASN A 100 6.05 7.45 1.19
C ASN A 100 7.29 7.55 0.28
N THR A 101 7.94 6.42 -0.03
CA THR A 101 9.09 6.39 -0.95
C THR A 101 8.66 6.76 -2.37
N LYS A 102 7.56 6.18 -2.88
CA LYS A 102 7.02 6.54 -4.20
C LYS A 102 6.55 7.99 -4.32
N ALA A 103 5.99 8.56 -3.24
CA ALA A 103 5.61 9.97 -3.23
C ALA A 103 6.83 10.90 -3.34
N ARG A 104 7.99 10.48 -2.83
CA ARG A 104 9.25 11.23 -2.91
C ARG A 104 9.93 11.14 -4.28
N GLU A 105 9.66 10.11 -5.07
CA GLU A 105 10.19 9.98 -6.44
C GLU A 105 9.58 11.00 -7.43
N ASN A 106 8.42 11.58 -7.10
CA ASN A 106 7.82 12.67 -7.89
C ASN A 106 8.26 14.08 -7.41
N GLY A 107 9.17 14.16 -6.44
CA GLY A 107 9.78 15.41 -5.97
C GLY A 107 11.09 15.74 -6.71
N PRO A 108 11.55 17.00 -6.68
CA PRO A 108 12.81 17.39 -7.32
C PRO A 108 13.97 16.56 -6.74
N ALA A 109 14.80 16.03 -7.65
CA ALA A 109 15.86 15.06 -7.40
C ALA A 109 16.61 15.32 -6.09
N ALA A 110 16.50 14.36 -5.17
CA ALA A 110 17.17 14.42 -3.88
C ALA A 110 18.70 14.40 -4.07
N LEU A 111 19.38 15.23 -3.27
CA LEU A 111 20.83 15.31 -3.15
C LEU A 111 21.45 13.91 -3.04
N ILE A 112 22.28 13.55 -4.01
CA ILE A 112 23.06 12.31 -3.99
C ILE A 112 24.14 12.48 -2.91
N VAL A 113 23.89 11.97 -1.71
CA VAL A 113 24.92 11.84 -0.67
C VAL A 113 25.68 10.55 -0.97
N ASN A 114 26.83 10.68 -1.60
CA ASN A 114 27.77 9.57 -1.78
C ASN A 114 28.41 9.25 -0.42
N VAL A 115 27.84 8.30 0.32
CA VAL A 115 28.43 7.82 1.56
C VAL A 115 29.50 6.80 1.20
N VAL A 116 30.75 7.24 1.17
CA VAL A 116 31.91 6.34 1.13
C VAL A 116 32.09 5.76 2.54
N LEU A 117 31.59 4.54 2.74
CA LEU A 117 31.84 3.78 3.96
C LEU A 117 33.27 3.23 3.90
N PRO A 118 34.16 3.58 4.86
CA PRO A 118 35.46 2.95 4.95
C PRO A 118 35.29 1.45 5.25
N ASN A 119 36.09 0.64 4.59
CA ASN A 119 36.04 -0.83 4.61
C ASN A 119 36.51 -1.46 5.94
N ASP A 120 36.62 -0.67 7.01
CA ASP A 120 37.25 -1.09 8.27
C ASP A 120 36.29 -0.91 9.46
N ILE A 121 35.35 -1.85 9.59
CA ILE A 121 34.55 -2.04 10.81
C ILE A 121 35.01 -3.26 11.63
N PHE A 122 36.13 -3.89 11.26
CA PHE A 122 36.74 -5.01 12.02
C PHE A 122 38.06 -4.65 12.72
N GLY A 123 38.29 -3.36 13.01
CA GLY A 123 39.45 -2.89 13.77
C GLY A 123 39.16 -2.62 15.25
N MET A 124 38.57 -3.58 15.99
CA MET A 124 38.69 -3.55 17.46
C MET A 124 40.13 -3.94 17.82
N TYR A 125 40.73 -3.18 18.74
CA TYR A 125 42.08 -3.31 19.31
C TYR A 125 43.22 -2.62 18.55
N CYS A 126 43.48 -1.34 18.87
CA CYS A 126 44.77 -0.87 19.38
C CYS A 126 44.72 0.61 19.79
N ALA A 127 45.59 0.98 20.74
CA ALA A 127 45.52 2.16 21.59
C ALA A 127 45.99 3.49 20.97
N ALA A 128 45.52 4.58 21.62
CA ALA A 128 46.07 5.94 21.72
C ALA A 128 46.06 6.89 20.49
N ALA A 129 45.66 8.14 20.78
CA ALA A 129 45.49 9.34 19.94
C ALA A 129 46.80 9.86 19.28
N PRO A 130 46.86 11.02 18.55
CA PRO A 130 45.84 12.00 18.15
C PRO A 130 45.85 12.42 16.65
N ILE A 131 44.90 13.31 16.33
CA ILE A 131 44.58 14.03 15.08
C ILE A 131 45.78 14.38 14.19
N SER A 132 45.61 14.21 12.86
CA SER A 132 46.33 14.98 11.84
C SER A 132 45.50 15.04 10.54
N MET A 133 45.05 16.24 10.15
CA MET A 133 44.63 16.53 8.77
C MET A 133 45.89 16.70 7.91
N PRO A 134 45.84 16.33 6.61
CA PRO A 134 46.19 17.34 5.61
C PRO A 134 45.41 17.27 4.29
N THR A 135 45.05 18.47 3.83
CA THR A 135 45.35 19.06 2.50
C THR A 135 44.85 18.39 1.22
N ALA A 136 44.14 19.22 0.45
CA ALA A 136 43.66 19.01 -0.91
C ALA A 136 44.77 18.66 -1.92
N GLY A 137 44.46 17.73 -2.84
CA GLY A 137 45.26 17.37 -4.01
C GLY A 137 44.40 16.68 -5.08
N PRO A 138 44.79 16.75 -6.37
CA PRO A 138 43.86 16.81 -7.50
C PRO A 138 43.38 15.46 -8.03
N ALA A 139 42.25 15.54 -8.72
CA ALA A 139 41.50 14.45 -9.36
C ALA A 139 42.37 13.51 -10.21
N ILE A 140 42.25 12.21 -9.94
CA ILE A 140 42.64 11.14 -10.86
C ILE A 140 41.48 10.14 -10.88
N ALA A 141 40.83 10.03 -12.04
CA ALA A 141 39.80 9.04 -12.29
C ALA A 141 40.39 7.63 -12.23
N PRO A 142 39.78 6.66 -11.51
CA PRO A 142 40.16 5.27 -11.62
C PRO A 142 39.15 4.50 -12.48
N THR A 143 39.71 3.88 -13.51
CA THR A 143 39.22 2.78 -14.33
C THR A 143 38.41 1.76 -13.53
N HIS A 144 37.20 1.48 -14.01
CA HIS A 144 36.27 0.46 -13.52
C HIS A 144 36.88 -0.96 -13.60
N PRO A 145 37.03 -1.70 -12.49
CA PRO A 145 37.04 -3.15 -12.53
C PRO A 145 35.60 -3.63 -12.43
N HIS A 146 35.17 -4.43 -13.39
CA HIS A 146 33.88 -5.10 -13.41
C HIS A 146 33.87 -6.19 -12.31
N PRO A 147 33.00 -6.14 -11.29
CA PRO A 147 32.87 -7.27 -10.36
C PRO A 147 32.03 -8.38 -11.00
N PRO A 148 32.35 -9.65 -10.72
CA PRO A 148 31.63 -10.80 -11.26
C PRO A 148 30.21 -10.84 -10.71
N THR A 149 29.26 -11.11 -11.61
CA THR A 149 27.83 -11.29 -11.31
C THR A 149 27.63 -12.54 -10.45
N THR A 150 27.76 -12.44 -9.13
CA THR A 150 27.23 -13.46 -8.22
C THR A 150 25.86 -13.02 -7.74
N SER A 151 24.85 -13.66 -8.34
CA SER A 151 23.42 -13.53 -8.06
C SER A 151 23.07 -14.08 -6.67
N ASN A 152 23.52 -13.42 -5.60
CA ASN A 152 23.14 -13.78 -4.25
C ASN A 152 22.37 -12.61 -3.63
N LEU A 153 21.04 -12.67 -3.76
CA LEU A 153 20.07 -11.78 -3.09
C LEU A 153 20.02 -11.98 -1.56
N ILE A 154 20.88 -12.83 -1.02
CA ILE A 154 20.96 -13.18 0.39
C ILE A 154 22.27 -12.63 0.94
N SER A 155 22.16 -11.86 2.01
CA SER A 155 23.33 -11.29 2.68
C SER A 155 24.30 -12.36 3.14
N SER A 156 25.61 -12.11 3.06
CA SER A 156 26.68 -13.11 3.28
C SER A 156 26.71 -13.73 4.68
N TYR A 157 26.01 -13.13 5.64
CA TYR A 157 25.84 -13.63 7.01
C TYR A 157 24.58 -14.49 7.20
N LEU A 158 23.76 -14.68 6.16
CA LEU A 158 22.57 -15.52 6.22
C LEU A 158 22.81 -16.82 5.47
N HIS A 159 22.67 -17.93 6.19
CA HIS A 159 22.69 -19.24 5.58
C HIS A 159 21.33 -19.55 4.94
N PRO A 160 21.31 -20.23 3.78
CA PRO A 160 20.09 -20.79 3.23
C PRO A 160 19.35 -21.60 4.29
N GLY A 161 18.06 -21.31 4.48
CA GLY A 161 17.22 -22.05 5.39
C GLY A 161 17.13 -23.53 4.99
N PRO A 162 16.76 -24.42 5.91
CA PRO A 162 16.56 -25.83 5.59
C PRO A 162 15.52 -25.98 4.47
N HIS A 163 15.82 -26.85 3.50
CA HIS A 163 14.90 -27.14 2.42
C HIS A 163 13.69 -27.92 2.95
N ILE A 164 12.53 -27.27 3.04
CA ILE A 164 11.29 -27.86 3.53
C ILE A 164 10.38 -28.20 2.35
N GLN A 165 9.93 -29.47 2.26
CA GLN A 165 8.93 -29.84 1.26
C GLN A 165 7.60 -29.14 1.51
N ILE A 166 6.90 -28.78 0.43
CA ILE A 166 5.65 -28.01 0.48
C ILE A 166 4.60 -28.63 1.41
N ASN A 167 4.45 -29.96 1.39
CA ASN A 167 3.50 -30.67 2.26
C ASN A 167 3.83 -30.48 3.75
N LYS A 168 5.12 -30.45 4.10
CA LYS A 168 5.57 -30.24 5.48
C LYS A 168 5.38 -28.78 5.88
N PHE A 169 5.61 -27.84 4.96
CA PHE A 169 5.35 -26.42 5.16
C PHE A 169 3.86 -26.16 5.42
N CYS A 170 2.96 -26.68 4.59
CA CYS A 170 1.51 -26.50 4.78
C CYS A 170 1.04 -27.03 6.14
N LYS A 171 1.57 -28.19 6.58
CA LYS A 171 1.29 -28.74 7.91
C LYS A 171 1.81 -27.87 9.05
N LEU A 172 3.04 -27.36 8.94
CA LEU A 172 3.66 -26.49 9.96
C LEU A 172 2.88 -25.19 10.17
N TYR A 173 2.34 -24.62 9.09
CA TYR A 173 1.65 -23.33 9.11
C TYR A 173 0.12 -23.43 9.03
N HIS A 174 -0.44 -24.64 9.16
CA HIS A 174 -1.89 -24.90 9.08
C HIS A 174 -2.55 -24.32 7.81
N LEU A 175 -1.83 -24.34 6.69
CA LEU A 175 -2.35 -23.89 5.40
C LEU A 175 -3.20 -25.00 4.78
N ARG A 176 -4.37 -24.63 4.22
CA ARG A 176 -5.20 -25.59 3.47
C ARG A 176 -4.43 -26.05 2.23
N GLU A 177 -4.47 -27.35 1.92
CA GLU A 177 -3.70 -28.00 0.84
C GLU A 177 -4.06 -27.52 -0.59
N ASN A 178 -4.88 -26.48 -0.75
CA ASN A 178 -5.47 -26.02 -2.01
C ASN A 178 -5.08 -24.56 -2.36
N ILE A 179 -3.82 -24.17 -2.17
CA ILE A 179 -3.32 -22.90 -2.73
C ILE A 179 -2.82 -23.22 -4.15
N VAL A 180 -3.72 -23.06 -5.13
CA VAL A 180 -3.42 -23.09 -6.58
C VAL A 180 -3.35 -21.65 -7.08
#